data_AF-A0A5C8K5R7-F1
#
_entry.id   AF-A0A5C8K5R7-F1
#
_cell.length_a   1.000
_cell.length_b   1.000
_cell.length_c   1.000
_cell.angle_alpha   90.00
_cell.angle_beta   90.00
_cell.angle_gamma   90.00
#
_symmetry.space_group_name_H-M   'P 1'
#
loop_
_entity.id
_entity.type
_entity.pdbx_description
1 polymer ?
#
loop_
_entity_poly.entity_id
_entity_poly.type
_entity_poly.pdbx_seq_one_letter_code
_entity_poly.pdbx_strand_id
1 'polypeptide(L)' 'MQKLNVTLSKREQEILGLIAKGYSSRMMSEELQITELTVQTHRRNMLRKMKMNNSMELVSWAYRVGVLASK' A
#
# COMPACT_ATOMS: atom_id res chain seq x y z
N MET A 1 2.39 13.68 -19.82
CA MET A 1 2.28 12.47 -18.98
C MET A 1 2.10 12.91 -17.53
N GLN A 2 0.98 12.60 -16.89
CA GLN A 2 0.64 13.12 -15.56
C GLN A 2 1.62 12.55 -14.50
N LYS A 3 2.48 13.42 -13.94
CA LYS A 3 3.14 13.12 -12.66
C LYS A 3 2.08 13.18 -11.57
N LEU A 4 1.58 12.03 -11.12
CA LEU A 4 0.89 11.98 -9.83
C LEU A 4 1.93 12.28 -8.75
N ASN A 5 1.99 13.54 -8.29
CA ASN A 5 2.71 13.94 -7.07
C ASN A 5 1.97 13.44 -5.81
N VAL A 6 1.47 12.20 -5.83
CA VAL A 6 0.76 11.59 -4.71
C VAL A 6 1.76 10.69 -4.00
N THR A 7 2.58 11.30 -3.16
CA THR A 7 3.49 10.58 -2.27
C THR A 7 2.64 9.88 -1.21
N LEU A 8 2.61 8.55 -1.22
CA LEU A 8 2.03 7.77 -0.14
C LEU A 8 2.66 8.20 1.19
N SER A 9 1.86 8.30 2.26
CA SER A 9 2.40 8.54 3.60
C SER A 9 3.32 7.39 4.03
N LYS A 10 4.19 7.63 5.02
CA LYS A 10 5.09 6.57 5.55
C LYS A 10 4.32 5.31 5.94
N ARG A 11 3.19 5.46 6.64
CA ARG A 11 2.33 4.35 7.05
C ARG A 11 1.70 3.61 5.87
N GLU A 12 1.32 4.34 4.82
CA GLU A 12 0.80 3.73 3.59
C GLU A 12 1.89 2.96 2.84
N GLN A 13 3.13 3.46 2.82
CA GLN A 13 4.28 2.75 2.25
C GLN A 13 4.61 1.47 3.04
N GLU A 14 4.59 1.52 4.38
CA GLU A 14 4.76 0.34 5.24
C GLU A 14 3.72 -0.75 4.91
N ILE A 15 2.44 -0.37 4.91
CA ILE A 15 1.34 -1.29 4.59
C ILE A 15 1.49 -1.84 3.17
N LEU A 16 1.84 -1.00 2.20
CA LEU A 16 2.05 -1.44 0.82
C LEU A 16 3.21 -2.44 0.70
N GLY A 17 4.30 -2.23 1.45
CA GLY A 17 5.41 -3.17 1.53
C GLY A 17 5.00 -4.52 2.12
N LEU A 18 4.16 -4.54 3.15
CA LEU A 18 3.65 -5.79 3.72
C LEU A 18 2.69 -6.52 2.76
N ILE A 19 1.84 -5.78 2.03
CA ILE A 19 1.01 -6.34 0.97
C ILE A 19 1.89 -7.00 -0.11
N ALA A 20 2.95 -6.34 -0.55
CA ALA A 20 3.88 -6.88 -1.53
C ALA A 20 4.59 -8.17 -1.05
N LYS A 21 4.79 -8.31 0.26
CA LYS A 21 5.30 -9.53 0.91
C LYS A 21 4.24 -10.63 1.09
N GLY A 22 2.99 -10.39 0.69
CA GLY A 22 1.90 -11.37 0.83
C GLY A 22 1.23 -11.42 2.20
N TYR A 23 1.42 -10.41 3.06
CA TYR A 23 0.80 -10.39 4.38
C TYR A 23 -0.72 -10.22 4.27
N SER A 24 -1.46 -10.93 5.12
CA SER A 24 -2.92 -10.73 5.27
C SER A 24 -3.22 -9.47 6.10
N SER A 25 -4.47 -9.00 6.08
CA SER A 25 -4.92 -7.89 6.95
C SER A 25 -4.63 -8.15 8.42
N ARG A 26 -4.82 -9.40 8.87
CA ARG A 26 -4.51 -9.85 10.22
C ARG A 26 -3.03 -9.77 10.54
N MET A 27 -2.17 -10.35 9.70
CA MET A 27 -0.71 -10.30 9.90
C MET A 27 -0.19 -8.86 9.92
N MET A 28 -0.68 -8.00 9.01
CA MET A 28 -0.33 -6.59 9.01
C MET A 28 -0.79 -5.87 10.28
N SER A 29 -1.95 -6.23 10.81
CA SER A 29 -2.49 -5.63 12.04
C SER A 29 -1.62 -5.96 13.25
N GLU A 30 -1.16 -7.22 13.33
CA GLU A 30 -0.25 -7.70 14.38
C GLU A 30 1.13 -7.03 14.26
N GLU A 31 1.72 -7.03 13.06
CA GLU A 31 3.03 -6.42 12.78
C GLU A 31 3.07 -4.93 13.08
N LEU A 32 2.01 -4.20 12.71
CA LEU A 32 1.95 -2.74 12.83
C LEU A 32 1.30 -2.27 14.12
N GLN A 33 0.88 -3.20 15.00
CA GLN A 33 0.16 -2.94 16.26
C GLN A 33 -1.07 -2.03 16.08
N ILE A 34 -1.89 -2.32 15.07
CA ILE A 34 -3.14 -1.62 14.77
C ILE A 34 -4.26 -2.63 14.51
N THR A 35 -5.50 -2.18 14.34
CA THR A 35 -6.62 -3.08 14.01
C THR A 35 -6.65 -3.46 12.53
N GLU A 36 -7.22 -4.61 12.19
CA GLU A 36 -7.48 -5.00 10.80
C GLU A 36 -8.33 -3.96 10.06
N LEU A 37 -9.28 -3.32 10.75
CA LEU A 37 -10.11 -2.25 10.18
C LEU A 37 -9.27 -1.03 9.80
N THR A 38 -8.27 -0.69 10.62
CA THR A 38 -7.32 0.39 10.33
C THR A 38 -6.49 0.05 9.07
N VAL A 39 -6.00 -1.19 8.96
CA VAL A 39 -5.29 -1.67 7.75
C VAL A 39 -6.18 -1.54 6.51
N GLN A 40 -7.43 -2.01 6.58
CA GLN A 40 -8.38 -1.89 5.47
C GLN A 40 -8.67 -0.43 5.09
N THR A 41 -8.74 0.46 6.08
CA THR A 41 -8.94 1.89 5.85
C THR A 41 -7.75 2.50 5.10
N HIS A 42 -6.52 2.18 5.50
CA HIS A 42 -5.33 2.59 4.75
C HIS A 42 -5.35 2.04 3.32
N ARG A 43 -5.69 0.75 3.12
CA ARG A 43 -5.80 0.16 1.78
C ARG A 43 -6.78 0.92 0.89
N ARG A 44 -8.00 1.20 1.38
CA ARG A 44 -9.00 1.99 0.64
C ARG A 44 -8.50 3.39 0.33
N ASN A 45 -7.85 4.05 1.28
CA ASN A 45 -7.31 5.40 1.09
C ASN A 45 -6.21 5.42 0.03
N MET A 46 -5.29 4.44 0.03
CA MET A 46 -4.26 4.32 -1.00
C MET A 46 -4.88 4.10 -2.39
N LEU A 47 -5.81 3.16 -2.53
CA LEU A 47 -6.48 2.89 -3.80
C LEU A 47 -7.20 4.13 -4.34
N ARG A 48 -7.93 4.85 -3.47
CA ARG A 48 -8.60 6.10 -3.85
C ARG A 48 -7.61 7.19 -4.26
N LYS A 49 -6.54 7.38 -3.47
CA LYS A 49 -5.47 8.37 -3.75
C LYS A 49 -4.78 8.10 -5.08
N MET A 50 -4.53 6.83 -5.38
CA MET A 50 -3.83 6.39 -6.59
C MET A 50 -4.76 6.13 -7.78
N LYS A 51 -6.09 6.23 -7.58
CA LYS A 51 -7.12 5.91 -8.57
C LYS A 51 -6.97 4.49 -9.13
N MET A 52 -6.73 3.53 -8.25
CA MET A 52 -6.52 2.12 -8.58
C MET A 52 -7.64 1.25 -8.01
N ASN A 53 -7.88 0.11 -8.64
CA ASN A 53 -9.03 -0.74 -8.33
C ASN A 53 -8.71 -1.83 -7.31
N ASN A 54 -7.44 -2.24 -7.20
CA ASN A 54 -7.05 -3.31 -6.29
C ASN A 54 -5.60 -3.20 -5.80
N SER A 55 -5.29 -3.94 -4.73
CA SER A 55 -3.98 -3.91 -4.09
C SER A 55 -2.86 -4.47 -4.97
N MET A 56 -3.14 -5.39 -5.90
CA MET A 56 -2.11 -5.90 -6.82
C MET A 56 -1.68 -4.85 -7.85
N GLU A 57 -2.64 -4.09 -8.39
CA GLU A 57 -2.36 -2.96 -9.25
C GLU A 57 -1.49 -1.91 -8.54
N LEU A 58 -1.81 -1.63 -7.27
CA LEU A 58 -1.03 -0.73 -6.43
C LEU A 58 0.40 -1.21 -6.18
N VAL A 59 0.59 -2.51 -5.91
CA VAL A 59 1.93 -3.11 -5.74
C VAL A 59 2.71 -3.05 -7.06
N SER A 60 2.11 -3.45 -8.17
CA SER A 60 2.74 -3.38 -9.50
C SER A 60 3.16 -1.95 -9.86
N TRP A 61 2.27 -0.97 -9.60
CA TRP A 61 2.61 0.43 -9.75
C TRP A 61 3.80 0.83 -8.89
N ALA A 62 3.82 0.45 -7.61
CA ALA A 62 4.86 0.84 -6.67
C ALA A 62 6.25 0.34 -7.08
N TYR A 63 6.36 -0.85 -7.66
CA TYR A 63 7.62 -1.33 -8.25
C TYR A 63 8.01 -0.54 -9.51
N ARG A 64 7.06 -0.25 -10.41
CA ARG A 64 7.34 0.49 -11.65
C ARG A 64 7.85 1.91 -11.41
N VAL A 65 7.36 2.58 -10.37
CA VAL A 65 7.74 3.97 -10.06
C VAL A 65 8.84 4.09 -9.00
N GLY A 66 9.35 2.96 -8.47
CA GLY A 66 10.42 2.94 -7.46
C GLY A 66 9.98 3.32 -6.04
N VAL A 67 8.68 3.27 -5.73
CA VAL A 67 8.18 3.40 -4.34
C VAL A 67 8.53 2.17 -3.52
N LEU A 68 8.45 0.99 -4.12
CA LEU A 68 9.01 -0.24 -3.58
C LEU A 68 10.26 -0.61 -4.37
N ALA A 69 11.33 -0.99 -3.67
CA ALA A 69 12.51 -1.56 -4.31
C ALA A 69 12.22 -3.03 -4.67
N SER A 70 12.46 -3.40 -5.92
CA SER A 70 12.59 -4.82 -6.28
C SER A 70 13.93 -5.29 -5.71
N LYS A 71 13.89 -6.17 -4.71
CA LYS A 71 15.07 -6.97 -4.35
C LYS A 71 15.22 -8.14 -5.31
#